data_AF-A0A3B8UAA7-F1
#
_entry.id   AF-A0A3B8UAA7-F1
#
_cell.length_a   1.000
_cell.length_b   1.000
_cell.length_c   1.000
_cell.angle_alpha   90.00
_cell.angle_beta   90.00
_cell.angle_gamma   90.00
#
_symmetry.space_group_name_H-M   'P 1'
#
loop_
_entity.id
_entity.type
_entity.pdbx_description
1 polymer ?
#
loop_
_entity_poly.entity_id
_entity_poly.type
_entity_poly.pdbx_seq_one_letter_code
_entity_poly.pdbx_strand_id
1 'polypeptide(L)'
;EQIAAAVLDGLDYIGVMGIELFDMGEGELLVNEVAPRVHNTGHWTQDGCVCDQFEQHVRAVVGWPLGPTQAHARIEMTNLLGDEVEDWRTLAAEPNARLHLYGKHDARPGRKMAHVNRIL
;
A
#
# COMPACT_ATOMS: atom_id res chain seq x y z
N GLU A 1 -10.54 11.03 -7.53
CA GLU A 1 -11.37 11.26 -6.32
C GLU A 1 -12.84 10.90 -6.53
N GLN A 2 -13.51 11.41 -7.57
CA GLN A 2 -14.94 11.14 -7.81
C GLN A 2 -15.33 9.64 -7.81
N ILE A 3 -14.56 8.80 -8.51
CA ILE A 3 -14.80 7.34 -8.53
C ILE A 3 -14.72 6.74 -7.12
N ALA A 4 -13.67 7.09 -6.37
CA ALA A 4 -13.45 6.56 -5.03
C ALA A 4 -14.57 6.98 -4.06
N ALA A 5 -14.97 8.25 -4.10
CA ALA A 5 -16.08 8.77 -3.29
C ALA A 5 -17.39 8.03 -3.61
N ALA A 6 -17.74 7.87 -4.90
CA ALA A 6 -18.95 7.16 -5.30
C ALA A 6 -19.00 5.71 -4.82
N VAL A 7 -17.86 4.99 -4.87
CA VAL A 7 -17.75 3.62 -4.37
C VAL A 7 -17.91 3.56 -2.85
N LEU A 8 -17.21 4.44 -2.12
CA LEU A 8 -17.25 4.48 -0.65
C LEU A 8 -18.65 4.84 -0.13
N ASP A 9 -19.27 5.88 -0.69
CA ASP A 9 -20.61 6.35 -0.32
C ASP A 9 -21.67 5.28 -0.64
N GLY A 10 -21.58 4.66 -1.82
CA GLY A 10 -22.52 3.62 -2.25
C GLY A 10 -22.45 2.34 -1.41
N LEU A 11 -21.33 2.10 -0.73
CA LEU A 11 -21.12 0.94 0.15
C LEU A 11 -21.25 1.28 1.63
N ASP A 12 -21.49 2.55 2.00
CA ASP A 12 -21.44 3.04 3.39
C ASP A 12 -20.18 2.54 4.13
N TYR A 13 -19.03 2.66 3.46
CA TYR A 13 -17.82 1.94 3.86
C TYR A 13 -16.99 2.69 4.90
N ILE A 14 -16.58 1.98 5.97
CA ILE A 14 -15.69 2.48 7.02
C ILE A 14 -14.31 1.82 6.88
N GLY A 15 -13.27 2.64 6.81
CA GLY A 15 -11.88 2.19 6.77
C GLY A 15 -11.13 2.68 5.54
N VAL A 16 -10.18 1.87 5.11
CA VAL A 16 -9.39 2.07 3.87
C VAL A 16 -9.75 0.97 2.88
N MET A 17 -9.80 1.34 1.60
CA MET A 17 -10.12 0.46 0.47
C MET A 17 -9.12 0.71 -0.67
N GLY A 18 -8.63 -0.37 -1.28
CA GLY A 18 -7.95 -0.30 -2.58
C GLY A 18 -8.99 -0.28 -3.70
N ILE A 19 -8.88 0.66 -4.64
CA ILE A 19 -9.70 0.71 -5.86
C ILE A 19 -8.72 0.73 -7.02
N GLU A 20 -8.65 -0.36 -7.77
CA GLU A 20 -7.78 -0.47 -8.93
C GLU A 20 -8.50 0.02 -10.18
N LEU A 21 -7.79 0.78 -11.00
CA LEU A 21 -8.32 1.40 -12.21
C LEU A 21 -7.50 0.95 -13.42
N PHE A 22 -8.18 0.75 -14.54
CA PHE A 22 -7.55 0.80 -15.85
C PHE A 22 -7.65 2.22 -16.40
N ASP A 23 -6.52 2.75 -16.87
CA ASP A 23 -6.48 3.96 -17.69
C ASP A 23 -6.62 3.54 -19.16
N MET A 24 -7.75 3.90 -19.76
CA MET A 24 -8.08 3.57 -21.15
C MET A 24 -7.55 4.63 -22.13
N GLY A 25 -6.94 5.70 -21.62
CA GLY A 25 -6.55 6.88 -22.40
C GLY A 25 -7.65 7.93 -22.46
N GLU A 26 -7.30 9.12 -22.97
CA GLU A 26 -8.25 10.24 -23.19
C GLU A 26 -9.04 10.69 -21.95
N GLY A 27 -8.55 10.35 -20.75
CA GLY A 27 -9.21 10.66 -19.48
C GLY A 27 -10.28 9.66 -19.06
N GLU A 28 -10.43 8.54 -19.76
CA GLU A 28 -11.32 7.45 -19.39
C GLU A 28 -10.66 6.50 -18.39
N LEU A 29 -11.31 6.33 -17.23
CA LEU A 29 -10.88 5.41 -16.17
C LEU A 29 -11.98 4.38 -15.92
N LEU A 30 -11.60 3.10 -15.92
CA LEU A 30 -12.50 2.00 -15.59
C LEU A 30 -12.11 1.37 -14.26
N VAL A 31 -13.09 1.13 -13.39
CA VAL A 31 -12.87 0.34 -12.16
C VAL A 31 -12.61 -1.11 -12.55
N ASN A 32 -11.44 -1.63 -12.20
CA ASN A 32 -11.09 -3.04 -12.37
C ASN A 32 -11.60 -3.87 -11.19
N GLU A 33 -11.09 -3.57 -10.00
CA GLU A 33 -11.43 -4.29 -8.77
C GLU A 33 -11.45 -3.37 -7.55
N VAL A 34 -12.13 -3.84 -6.50
CA VAL A 34 -12.16 -3.19 -5.19
C VAL A 34 -11.72 -4.18 -4.11
N ALA A 35 -10.84 -3.74 -3.23
CA ALA A 35 -10.36 -4.49 -2.08
C ALA A 35 -10.80 -3.77 -0.80
N PRO A 36 -11.84 -4.26 -0.08
CA PRO A 36 -12.37 -3.62 1.15
C PRO A 36 -11.46 -3.87 2.36
N ARG A 37 -10.22 -3.41 2.26
CA ARG A 37 -9.15 -3.46 3.26
C ARG A 37 -7.99 -2.59 2.81
N VAL A 38 -7.00 -2.43 3.69
CA VAL A 38 -5.65 -2.00 3.29
C VAL A 38 -5.13 -2.87 2.13
N HIS A 39 -4.39 -2.24 1.22
CA HIS A 39 -4.01 -2.83 -0.06
C HIS A 39 -2.50 -2.85 -0.25
N ASN A 40 -2.02 -3.81 -1.06
CA ASN A 40 -0.58 -3.98 -1.28
C ASN A 40 0.05 -2.74 -1.93
N THR A 41 -0.67 -2.12 -2.86
CA THR A 41 -0.23 -0.91 -3.54
C THR A 41 -0.20 0.32 -2.62
N GLY A 42 -0.72 0.22 -1.39
CA GLY A 42 -0.65 1.28 -0.39
C GLY A 42 0.54 1.15 0.58
N HIS A 43 1.35 0.09 0.55
CA HIS A 43 2.43 -0.10 1.54
C HIS A 43 3.52 0.98 1.47
N TRP A 44 3.70 1.62 0.31
CA TRP A 44 4.62 2.77 0.18
C TRP A 44 4.28 3.92 1.15
N THR A 45 3.00 4.05 1.54
CA THR A 45 2.56 5.10 2.46
C THR A 45 3.20 5.00 3.83
N GLN A 46 3.66 3.81 4.25
CA GLN A 46 4.35 3.60 5.53
C GLN A 46 5.62 4.44 5.67
N ASP A 47 6.31 4.70 4.55
CA ASP A 47 7.56 5.47 4.53
C ASP A 47 7.45 6.77 3.70
N GLY A 48 6.33 6.97 3.00
CA GLY A 48 6.15 8.10 2.06
C GLY A 48 5.07 9.11 2.44
N CYS A 49 4.15 8.79 3.35
CA CYS A 49 3.04 9.65 3.75
C CYS A 49 3.11 10.04 5.23
N VAL A 50 2.43 11.12 5.60
CA VAL A 50 2.35 11.57 7.01
C VAL A 50 1.54 10.57 7.85
N CYS A 51 0.42 10.07 7.33
CA CYS A 51 -0.37 8.99 7.91
C CYS A 51 -0.44 7.85 6.90
N ASP A 52 -0.01 6.65 7.28
CA ASP A 52 -0.05 5.48 6.41
C ASP A 52 -1.45 4.87 6.35
N GLN A 53 -1.66 3.97 5.38
CA GLN A 53 -2.95 3.31 5.18
C GLN A 53 -3.44 2.50 6.39
N PHE A 54 -2.56 1.95 7.22
CA PHE A 54 -2.93 1.14 8.38
C PHE A 54 -3.37 2.03 9.54
N GLU A 55 -2.61 3.09 9.83
CA GLU A 55 -3.01 4.08 10.81
C GLU A 55 -4.33 4.74 10.38
N GLN A 56 -4.47 5.11 9.11
CA GLN A 56 -5.72 5.66 8.58
C GLN A 56 -6.89 4.69 8.74
N HIS A 57 -6.67 3.40 8.43
CA HIS A 57 -7.69 2.37 8.58
C HIS A 57 -8.14 2.26 10.04
N VAL A 58 -7.21 2.20 10.99
CA VAL A 58 -7.53 2.16 12.42
C VAL A 58 -8.30 3.40 12.83
N ARG A 59 -7.82 4.61 12.50
CA ARG A 59 -8.50 5.88 12.82
C ARG A 59 -9.95 5.88 12.36
N ALA A 60 -10.21 5.47 11.12
CA ALA A 60 -11.55 5.38 10.58
C ALA A 60 -12.41 4.36 11.34
N VAL A 61 -11.90 3.15 11.57
CA VAL A 61 -12.64 2.07 12.24
C VAL A 61 -13.01 2.41 13.69
N VAL A 62 -12.13 3.11 14.42
CA VAL A 62 -12.38 3.48 15.83
C VAL A 62 -13.02 4.87 16.00
N GLY A 63 -13.35 5.56 14.90
CA GLY A 63 -14.01 6.87 14.93
C GLY A 63 -13.12 8.03 15.36
N TRP A 64 -11.80 7.92 15.20
CA TRP A 64 -10.87 9.03 15.43
C TRP A 64 -10.84 9.99 14.26
N PRO A 65 -10.41 11.25 14.47
CA PRO A 65 -10.10 12.15 13.37
C PRO A 65 -9.10 11.51 12.39
N LEU A 66 -9.44 11.57 11.10
CA LEU A 66 -8.56 11.05 10.05
C LEU A 66 -7.23 11.83 10.04
N GLY A 67 -6.16 11.11 9.69
CA GLY A 67 -4.82 11.65 9.60
C GLY A 67 -4.54 12.35 8.26
N PRO A 68 -3.57 13.28 8.23
CA PRO A 68 -3.05 13.86 6.98
C PRO A 68 -2.44 12.78 6.07
N THR A 69 -2.87 12.71 4.81
CA THR A 69 -2.40 11.69 3.84
C THR A 69 -1.34 12.21 2.87
N GLN A 70 -0.85 13.44 3.07
CA GLN A 70 0.12 14.07 2.16
C GLN A 70 1.40 13.24 2.07
N ALA A 71 1.89 13.08 0.84
CA ALA A 71 3.20 12.49 0.60
C ALA A 71 4.30 13.49 0.99
N HIS A 72 5.30 13.05 1.74
CA HIS A 72 6.49 13.82 2.10
C HIS A 72 7.76 13.32 1.40
N ALA A 73 7.71 12.14 0.77
CA ALA A 73 8.79 11.57 -0.01
C ALA A 73 8.26 10.85 -1.26
N ARG A 74 9.12 10.74 -2.28
CA ARG A 74 8.88 9.86 -3.43
C ARG A 74 9.39 8.47 -3.06
N ILE A 75 8.54 7.47 -3.20
CA ILE A 75 8.85 6.08 -2.82
C ILE A 75 8.67 5.17 -4.02
N GLU A 76 9.68 4.34 -4.30
CA GLU A 76 9.53 3.15 -5.12
C GLU A 76 9.35 1.94 -4.20
N MET A 77 8.20 1.28 -4.28
CA MET A 77 7.91 0.07 -3.50
C MET A 77 8.08 -1.18 -4.37
N THR A 78 8.87 -2.14 -3.91
CA THR A 78 9.04 -3.44 -4.56
C THR A 78 8.57 -4.56 -3.62
N ASN A 79 7.70 -5.44 -4.11
CA ASN A 79 7.40 -6.70 -3.38
C ASN A 79 8.60 -7.63 -3.45
N LEU A 80 8.83 -8.42 -2.40
CA LEU A 80 9.76 -9.54 -2.42
C LEU A 80 8.99 -10.85 -2.31
N LEU A 81 9.11 -11.69 -3.34
CA LEU A 81 8.39 -12.94 -3.50
C LEU A 81 9.33 -14.13 -3.26
N GLY A 82 8.82 -15.16 -2.58
CA GLY A 82 9.55 -16.43 -2.42
C GLY A 82 10.96 -16.21 -1.88
N ASP A 83 11.95 -16.66 -2.64
CA ASP A 83 13.38 -16.61 -2.34
C ASP A 83 14.02 -15.22 -2.53
N GLU A 84 13.35 -14.26 -3.18
CA GLU A 84 13.83 -12.86 -3.25
C GLU A 84 14.01 -12.23 -1.85
N VAL A 85 13.33 -12.77 -0.84
CA VAL A 85 13.49 -12.33 0.56
C VAL A 85 14.87 -12.66 1.14
N GLU A 86 15.61 -13.63 0.56
CA GLU A 86 16.93 -14.02 1.06
C GLU A 86 17.98 -12.92 0.88
N ASP A 87 17.73 -11.97 -0.04
CA ASP A 87 18.56 -10.78 -0.26
C ASP A 87 18.39 -9.70 0.84
N TRP A 88 17.61 -9.97 1.88
CA TRP A 88 17.27 -9.01 2.94
C TRP A 88 18.50 -8.32 3.57
N ARG A 89 19.65 -8.98 3.66
CA ARG A 89 20.87 -8.37 4.22
C ARG A 89 21.41 -7.25 3.33
N THR A 90 21.41 -7.48 2.03
CA THR A 90 21.82 -6.48 1.04
C THR A 90 20.84 -5.31 1.06
N LEU A 91 19.54 -5.61 1.02
CA LEU A 91 18.48 -4.60 1.04
C LEU A 91 18.49 -3.77 2.33
N ALA A 92 18.73 -4.38 3.49
CA ALA A 92 18.83 -3.67 4.76
C ALA A 92 20.09 -2.81 4.89
N ALA A 93 21.12 -3.04 4.06
CA ALA A 93 22.32 -2.22 4.00
C ALA A 93 22.17 -1.01 3.06
N GLU A 94 21.14 -0.98 2.21
CA GLU A 94 20.87 0.18 1.35
C GLU A 94 20.40 1.38 2.19
N PRO A 95 21.09 2.54 2.13
CA PRO A 95 20.82 3.66 3.02
C PRO A 95 19.41 4.25 2.85
N ASN A 96 18.87 4.19 1.63
CA ASN A 96 17.56 4.71 1.26
C ASN A 96 16.46 3.64 1.25
N ALA A 97 16.74 2.40 1.66
CA ALA A 97 15.74 1.34 1.70
C ALA A 97 15.11 1.18 3.08
N ARG A 98 13.80 0.88 3.10
CA ARG A 98 13.02 0.52 4.28
C ARG A 98 12.44 -0.85 4.03
N LEU A 99 13.08 -1.85 4.63
CA LEU A 99 12.73 -3.26 4.45
C LEU A 99 11.66 -3.67 5.47
N HIS A 100 10.56 -4.24 4.98
CA HIS A 100 9.44 -4.73 5.78
C HIS A 100 9.31 -6.25 5.60
N LEU A 101 9.89 -7.02 6.53
CA LEU A 101 9.80 -8.48 6.57
C LEU A 101 8.51 -8.93 7.25
N TYR A 102 7.75 -9.85 6.63
CA TYR A 102 6.47 -10.31 7.20
C TYR A 102 6.60 -11.47 8.21
N GLY A 103 7.81 -11.94 8.49
CA GLY A 103 8.06 -13.02 9.46
C GLY A 103 7.50 -14.39 9.08
N LYS A 104 7.26 -14.64 7.77
CA LYS A 104 6.74 -15.93 7.28
C LYS A 104 7.86 -16.97 7.24
N HIS A 105 7.61 -18.16 7.79
CA HIS A 105 8.63 -19.22 7.86
C HIS A 105 9.03 -19.80 6.49
N ASP A 106 8.06 -20.12 5.62
CA ASP A 106 8.37 -20.78 4.33
C ASP A 106 8.33 -19.82 3.14
N ALA A 107 9.48 -19.60 2.52
CA ALA A 107 9.59 -18.98 1.20
C ALA A 107 9.12 -19.96 0.12
N ARG A 108 8.00 -19.63 -0.54
CA ARG A 108 7.44 -20.43 -1.67
C ARG A 108 7.36 -19.55 -2.91
N PRO A 109 7.58 -20.08 -4.13
CA PRO A 109 7.46 -19.32 -5.36
C PRO A 109 6.14 -18.53 -5.42
N GLY A 110 6.22 -17.23 -5.73
CA GLY A 110 5.07 -16.33 -5.81
C GLY A 110 4.46 -15.89 -4.48
N ARG A 111 4.90 -16.43 -3.33
CA ARG A 111 4.40 -16.00 -2.01
C ARG A 111 5.03 -14.66 -1.66
N LYS A 112 4.21 -13.63 -1.37
CA LYS A 112 4.71 -12.35 -0.85
C LYS A 112 5.35 -12.55 0.52
N MET A 113 6.65 -12.35 0.64
CA MET A 113 7.43 -12.56 1.86
C MET A 113 7.81 -11.26 2.56
N ALA A 114 7.97 -10.18 1.79
CA ALA A 114 8.30 -8.86 2.28
C ALA A 114 7.95 -7.79 1.24
N HIS A 115 8.17 -6.52 1.59
CA HIS A 115 8.34 -5.45 0.62
C HIS A 115 9.50 -4.54 1.04
N VAL A 116 10.03 -3.79 0.09
CA VAL A 116 11.03 -2.74 0.33
C VAL A 116 10.51 -1.43 -0.25
N ASN A 117 10.56 -0.37 0.57
CA ASN A 117 10.30 1.00 0.13
C ASN A 117 11.66 1.70 -0.06
N ARG A 118 11.96 2.14 -1.28
CA ARG A 118 13.15 2.94 -1.59
C ARG A 118 12.77 4.41 -1.70
N ILE A 119 13.42 5.24 -0.91
CA ILE A 119 13.26 6.70 -0.96
C ILE A 119 14.08 7.22 -2.14
N LEU A 120 13.42 7.99 -3.03
CA LEU A 120 13.99 8.56 -4.26
C LEU A 120 14.41 10.03 -4.08
#